data_AF-A0A7C7KM92-F1
#
_entry.id   AF-A0A7C7KM92-F1
#
_cell.length_a   1.000
_cell.length_b   1.000
_cell.length_c   1.000
_cell.angle_alpha   90.00
_cell.angle_beta   90.00
_cell.angle_gamma   90.00
#
_symmetry.space_group_name_H-M   'P 1'
#
loop_
_entity.id
_entity.type
_entity.pdbx_description
1 polymer ?
#
loop_
_entity_poly.entity_id
_entity_poly.type
_entity_poly.pdbx_seq_one_letter_code
_entity_poly.pdbx_strand_id
1 'polypeptide(L)' 'MTAYLDYNATAPQRPEALTAMTEVLAAPGNPSSVHSAGRRARASVERAREQVARLAG' A
#
# COMPACT_ATOMS: atom_id res chain seq x y z
N MET A 1 -25.69 -11.63 15.49
CA MET A 1 -24.92 -10.93 14.45
C MET A 1 -24.43 -9.63 15.06
N THR A 2 -23.13 -9.44 15.18
CA THR A 2 -22.54 -8.25 15.83
C THR A 2 -22.18 -7.24 14.74
N ALA A 3 -22.69 -6.01 14.84
CA ALA A 3 -22.34 -4.92 13.94
C ALA A 3 -21.18 -4.11 14.53
N TYR A 4 -20.17 -3.79 13.71
CA TYR A 4 -19.08 -2.89 14.09
C TYR A 4 -19.48 -1.46 13.74
N LEU A 5 -19.74 -0.63 14.77
CA LEU A 5 -20.33 0.71 14.62
C LEU A 5 -19.36 1.84 15.00
N ASP A 6 -18.04 1.60 14.89
CA ASP A 6 -17.00 2.59 15.26
C ASP A 6 -16.01 2.87 14.14
N TYR A 7 -16.51 3.08 12.92
CA TYR A 7 -15.70 3.41 11.73
C TYR A 7 -15.00 4.77 11.81
N ASN A 8 -15.39 5.64 12.75
CA ASN A 8 -14.73 6.92 12.98
C ASN A 8 -13.43 6.76 13.79
N ALA A 9 -13.33 5.75 14.66
CA ALA A 9 -12.08 5.44 15.37
C ALA A 9 -11.09 4.70 14.46
N THR A 10 -11.54 3.66 13.76
CA THR A 10 -10.76 2.96 12.74
C THR A 10 -11.66 2.12 11.86
N ALA A 11 -11.16 1.73 10.69
CA ALA A 11 -11.88 0.87 9.76
C ALA A 11 -11.10 -0.43 9.54
N PRO A 12 -11.76 -1.60 9.46
CA PRO A 12 -11.14 -2.81 8.93
C PRO A 12 -10.55 -2.52 7.54
N GLN A 13 -9.34 -3.03 7.30
CA GLN A 13 -8.73 -2.91 5.97
C GLN A 13 -9.61 -3.59 4.93
N ARG A 14 -9.78 -2.94 3.77
CA ARG A 14 -10.44 -3.57 2.62
C ARG A 14 -9.56 -4.72 2.11
N PRO A 15 -10.14 -5.84 1.63
CA PRO A 15 -9.37 -6.98 1.14
C PRO A 15 -8.33 -6.60 0.09
N GLU A 16 -8.63 -5.66 -0.80
CA GLU A 16 -7.74 -5.21 -1.86
C GLU A 16 -6.49 -4.49 -1.30
N ALA A 17 -6.67 -3.70 -0.23
CA ALA A 17 -5.57 -3.03 0.45
C ALA A 17 -4.68 -4.04 1.18
N LEU A 18 -5.29 -5.05 1.82
CA LEU A 18 -4.55 -6.12 2.48
C LEU A 18 -3.70 -6.92 1.48
N THR A 19 -4.28 -7.33 0.35
CA THR A 19 -3.56 -8.05 -0.71
C THR A 19 -2.36 -7.25 -1.22
N ALA A 20 -2.56 -5.98 -1.58
CA ALA A 20 -1.48 -5.12 -2.06
C ALA A 20 -0.36 -4.95 -1.03
N MET A 21 -0.70 -4.80 0.26
CA MET A 21 0.28 -4.72 1.33
C MET A 21 1.08 -6.02 1.47
N THR A 22 0.41 -7.18 1.44
CA THR A 22 1.08 -8.48 1.55
C THR A 22 2.01 -8.78 0.38
N GLU A 23 1.64 -8.38 -0.84
CA GLU A 23 2.50 -8.53 -2.02
C GLU A 23 3.79 -7.72 -1.90
N VAL A 24 3.70 -6.47 -1.42
CA VAL A 24 4.87 -5.61 -1.20
C VAL A 24 5.72 -6.13 -0.04
N LEU A 25 5.11 -6.60 1.05
CA LEU A 25 5.83 -7.17 2.20
C LEU A 25 6.59 -8.45 1.85
N ALA A 26 6.06 -9.27 0.94
CA ALA A 26 6.71 -10.49 0.48
C ALA A 26 7.90 -10.22 -0.47
N ALA A 27 7.99 -9.02 -1.05
CA ALA A 27 9.04 -8.66 -2.00
C ALA A 27 10.22 -7.94 -1.31
N PRO A 28 11.48 -8.38 -1.52
CA PRO A 28 12.63 -7.70 -0.94
C PRO A 28 12.98 -6.42 -1.71
N GLY A 29 13.41 -5.39 -1.00
CA GLY A 29 14.00 -4.20 -1.60
C GLY A 29 13.84 -2.95 -0.75
N ASN A 30 14.91 -2.17 -0.62
CA ASN A 30 14.84 -0.81 -0.10
C ASN A 30 14.64 0.14 -1.29
N PRO A 31 13.55 0.95 -1.34
CA PRO A 31 13.30 1.89 -2.44
C PRO A 31 14.39 2.96 -2.62
N SER A 32 15.26 3.16 -1.63
CA SER A 32 16.42 4.06 -1.71
C SER A 32 17.64 3.42 -2.39
N SER A 33 17.65 2.10 -2.58
CA SER A 33 18.78 1.41 -3.21
C SER A 33 18.76 1.52 -4.74
N VAL A 34 19.94 1.73 -5.35
CA VAL A 34 20.07 1.89 -6.81
C VAL A 34 20.07 0.58 -7.60
N HIS A 35 20.24 -0.57 -6.94
CA HIS A 35 20.21 -1.88 -7.59
C HIS A 35 18.79 -2.29 -8.02
N SER A 36 18.68 -3.37 -8.82
CA SER A 36 17.42 -3.78 -9.46
C SER A 36 16.24 -3.96 -8.48
N ALA A 37 16.46 -4.65 -7.36
CA ALA A 37 15.42 -4.83 -6.34
C ALA A 37 14.95 -3.51 -5.71
N GLY A 38 15.87 -2.56 -5.45
CA GLY A 38 15.51 -1.25 -4.92
C GLY A 38 14.72 -0.41 -5.93
N ARG A 39 15.11 -0.43 -7.21
CA ARG A 39 14.35 0.24 -8.28
C ARG A 39 12.93 -0.31 -8.43
N ARG A 40 12.73 -1.64 -8.27
CA ARG A 40 11.39 -2.24 -8.26
C ARG A 40 10.55 -1.78 -7.06
N ALA A 41 11.13 -1.77 -5.86
CA ALA A 41 10.45 -1.28 -4.67
C ALA A 41 10.07 0.21 -4.81
N ARG A 42 10.97 1.03 -5.35
CA ARG A 42 10.69 2.44 -5.66
C ARG A 42 9.53 2.59 -6.63
N ALA A 43 9.50 1.81 -7.72
CA ALA A 43 8.41 1.86 -8.68
C ALA A 43 7.03 1.55 -8.05
N SER A 44 6.96 0.65 -7.07
CA SER A 44 5.72 0.40 -6.32
C SER A 44 5.29 1.61 -5.48
N VAL A 45 6.24 2.26 -4.81
CA VAL A 45 5.98 3.48 -4.02
C VAL A 45 5.52 4.63 -4.91
N GLU A 46 6.21 4.89 -6.03
CA GLU A 46 5.84 5.98 -6.95
C GLU A 46 4.45 5.74 -7.57
N ARG A 47 4.13 4.51 -7.96
CA ARG A 47 2.79 4.16 -8.43
C ARG A 47 1.72 4.45 -7.39
N ALA A 48 1.97 4.11 -6.12
CA ALA A 48 1.04 4.41 -5.03
C ALA A 48 0.89 5.92 -4.83
N ARG A 49 1.99 6.70 -4.91
CA ARG A 49 1.95 8.17 -4.83
C ARG A 49 1.10 8.77 -5.96
N GLU A 50 1.30 8.33 -7.20
CA GLU A 50 0.51 8.76 -8.36
C GLU A 50 -0.98 8.41 -8.20
N GLN A 51 -1.30 7.23 -7.68
CA GLN A 51 -2.68 6.83 -7.42
C GLN A 51 -3.35 7.73 -6.38
N VAL A 52 -2.66 7.99 -5.26
CA VAL A 52 -3.18 8.89 -4.22
C VAL A 52 -3.33 10.32 -4.74
N ALA A 53 -2.34 10.84 -5.47
CA ALA A 53 -2.41 12.17 -6.07
C ALA A 53 -3.64 12.30 -6.98
N ARG A 54 -3.89 11.33 -7.87
CA ARG A 54 -5.10 11.36 -8.73
C ARG A 54 -6.42 11.34 -7.97
N LEU A 55 -6.46 10.77 -6.77
CA LEU A 55 -7.65 10.77 -5.92
C LEU A 55 -7.83 12.09 -5.17
N ALA A 56 -6.72 12.76 -4.83
CA ALA A 56 -6.72 13.99 -4.05
C ALA A 56 -6.80 15.28 -4.88
N GLY A 57 -6.47 15.22 -6.18
CA GLY A 57 -6.33 16.39 -7.07
C GLY A 57 -4.93 16.99 -7.04
#